data_AF-A0A378TQA0-F1
#
_entry.id   AF-A0A378TQA0-F1
#
_cell.length_a   1.000
_cell.length_b   1.000
_cell.length_c   1.000
_cell.angle_alpha   90.00
_cell.angle_beta   90.00
_cell.angle_gamma   90.00
#
_symmetry.space_group_name_H-M   'P 1'
#
loop_
_entity.id
_entity.type
_entity.pdbx_description
1 polymer ?
#
loop_
_entity_poly.entity_id
_entity_poly.type
_entity_poly.pdbx_seq_one_letter_code
_entity_poly.pdbx_strand_id
1 'polypeptide(L)'
;MPASKPVTQRPKLPSVGRLGLVEATARTALTRLGWDTDDHIELLWSLSRAPDADAALLAMVRLADALGPNWDELNTALLKDKALRGRLLAVLGSSLALGDHLVANPDSWRLLQGQIQLPSAPQLKQIFLAAVADVTAETSTASVVPTLRKLYRDHLLVLAALDVAPTVENEPVLAFPTVGAHLSDMADAALAAALHVATTIVCKGAEAPRLAVIAMGKCGARELNYVSDVDVIFVGSERMPPRPGWPGR
;
A
#
# COMPACT_ATOMS: atom_id res chain seq x y z
N MET A 1 59.30 -0.78 29.23
CA MET A 1 58.39 -0.92 28.08
C MET A 1 56.98 -1.12 28.61
N PRO A 2 56.04 -0.17 28.42
CA PRO A 2 54.67 -0.33 28.86
C PRO A 2 53.92 -1.26 27.89
N ALA A 3 53.37 -2.35 28.41
CA ALA A 3 52.56 -3.29 27.64
C ALA A 3 51.27 -2.59 27.16
N SER A 4 51.06 -2.57 25.86
CA SER A 4 49.80 -2.13 25.23
C SER A 4 48.67 -3.07 25.65
N LYS A 5 47.74 -2.58 26.46
CA LYS A 5 46.48 -3.31 26.73
C LYS A 5 45.71 -3.44 25.41
N PRO A 6 45.27 -4.65 25.02
CA PRO A 6 44.43 -4.79 23.84
C PRO A 6 43.08 -4.13 24.11
N VAL A 7 42.67 -3.20 23.26
CA VAL A 7 41.32 -2.62 23.29
C VAL A 7 40.35 -3.67 22.77
N THR A 8 39.87 -4.53 23.65
CA THR A 8 38.82 -5.53 23.34
C THR A 8 37.44 -4.90 23.50
N GLN A 9 37.13 -3.84 22.75
CA GLN A 9 35.74 -3.43 22.58
C GLN A 9 35.17 -4.14 21.36
N ARG A 10 34.23 -5.06 21.57
CA ARG A 10 33.46 -5.65 20.48
C ARG A 10 32.68 -4.53 19.78
N PRO A 11 32.64 -4.50 18.44
CA PRO A 11 31.77 -3.58 17.73
C PRO A 11 30.33 -3.78 18.19
N LYS A 12 29.66 -2.69 18.57
CA LYS A 12 28.24 -2.74 18.93
C LYS A 12 27.34 -2.94 17.72
N LEU A 13 27.75 -2.41 16.56
CA LEU A 13 27.04 -2.58 15.30
C LEU A 13 27.06 -4.05 14.85
N PRO A 14 25.90 -4.63 14.49
CA PRO A 14 25.84 -5.95 13.91
C PRO A 14 26.55 -5.97 12.54
N SER A 15 27.22 -7.08 12.22
CA SER A 15 27.75 -7.29 10.88
C SER A 15 26.63 -7.61 9.90
N VAL A 16 26.83 -7.35 8.60
CA VAL A 16 25.86 -7.69 7.54
C VAL A 16 25.42 -9.15 7.61
N GLY A 17 26.34 -10.09 7.88
CA GLY A 17 26.00 -11.51 8.04
C GLY A 17 25.17 -11.81 9.30
N ARG A 18 25.31 -11.04 10.40
CA ARG A 18 24.41 -11.16 11.57
C ARG A 18 23.03 -10.61 11.29
N LEU A 19 22.91 -9.68 10.35
CA LEU A 19 21.64 -9.14 9.89
C LEU A 19 20.95 -10.04 8.85
N GLY A 20 21.57 -11.17 8.48
CA GLY A 20 21.04 -12.05 7.43
C GLY A 20 21.17 -11.47 6.02
N LEU A 21 21.92 -10.38 5.84
CA LEU A 21 22.17 -9.77 4.53
C LEU A 21 23.24 -10.56 3.80
N VAL A 22 22.88 -11.10 2.63
CA VAL A 22 23.76 -11.96 1.81
C VAL A 22 24.31 -11.23 0.59
N GLU A 23 23.73 -10.10 0.20
CA GLU A 23 24.20 -9.34 -0.97
C GLU A 23 25.56 -8.69 -0.72
N ALA A 24 26.44 -8.75 -1.72
CA ALA A 24 27.79 -8.17 -1.63
C ALA A 24 27.74 -6.64 -1.42
N THR A 25 26.68 -5.99 -1.90
CA THR A 25 26.45 -4.54 -1.80
C THR A 25 25.84 -4.12 -0.46
N ALA A 26 25.45 -5.05 0.42
CA ALA A 26 24.70 -4.76 1.63
C ALA A 26 25.40 -3.72 2.54
N ARG A 27 26.73 -3.85 2.72
CA ARG A 27 27.49 -2.88 3.54
C ARG A 27 27.46 -1.47 2.94
N THR A 28 27.63 -1.36 1.63
CA THR A 28 27.60 -0.09 0.91
C THR A 28 26.20 0.54 0.97
N ALA A 29 25.15 -0.28 0.87
CA ALA A 29 23.76 0.16 1.00
C ALA A 29 23.47 0.72 2.41
N LEU A 30 23.92 0.03 3.48
CA LEU A 30 23.75 0.53 4.84
C LEU A 30 24.46 1.88 5.06
N THR A 31 25.70 2.03 4.59
CA THR A 31 26.42 3.30 4.66
C THR A 31 25.75 4.39 3.81
N ARG A 32 25.20 4.06 2.63
CA ARG A 32 24.45 5.02 1.79
C ARG A 32 23.21 5.58 2.50
N LEU A 33 22.56 4.76 3.33
CA LEU A 33 21.41 5.15 4.16
C LEU A 33 21.81 5.85 5.46
N GLY A 34 23.10 5.85 5.83
CA GLY A 34 23.58 6.34 7.12
C GLY A 34 23.24 5.41 8.29
N TRP A 35 22.93 4.13 8.01
CA TRP A 35 22.56 3.12 9.00
C TRP A 35 23.79 2.39 9.56
N ASP A 36 24.79 3.15 9.98
CA ASP A 36 26.08 2.64 10.45
C ASP A 36 26.55 3.33 11.75
N THR A 37 25.59 3.81 12.55
CA THR A 37 25.82 4.39 13.89
C THR A 37 25.10 3.61 14.99
N ASP A 38 25.54 3.79 16.25
CA ASP A 38 24.94 3.14 17.42
C ASP A 38 23.41 3.39 17.53
N ASP A 39 22.92 4.54 17.06
CA ASP A 39 21.49 4.89 17.07
C ASP A 39 20.63 3.98 16.17
N HIS A 40 21.25 3.36 15.15
CA HIS A 40 20.56 2.51 14.18
C HIS A 40 20.53 1.03 14.57
N ILE A 41 21.11 0.62 15.70
CA ILE A 41 21.20 -0.81 16.07
C ILE A 41 19.82 -1.48 16.09
N GLU A 42 18.83 -0.87 16.72
CA GLU A 42 17.46 -1.40 16.77
C GLU A 42 16.79 -1.41 15.39
N LEU A 43 17.12 -0.43 14.55
CA LEU A 43 16.63 -0.38 13.18
C LEU A 43 17.20 -1.54 12.36
N LEU A 44 18.50 -1.80 12.48
CA LEU A 44 19.18 -2.90 11.79
C LEU A 44 18.61 -4.26 12.22
N TRP A 45 18.31 -4.46 13.50
CA TRP A 45 17.63 -5.68 13.96
C TRP A 45 16.18 -5.79 13.47
N SER A 46 15.53 -4.67 13.17
CA SER A 46 14.24 -4.68 12.49
C SER A 46 14.40 -5.09 11.03
N LEU A 47 15.39 -4.54 10.32
CA LEU A 47 15.71 -4.94 8.94
C LEU A 47 15.99 -6.44 8.84
N SER A 48 16.74 -7.01 9.77
CA SER A 48 17.05 -8.46 9.75
C SER A 48 15.84 -9.37 9.98
N ARG A 49 14.72 -8.82 10.46
CA ARG A 49 13.45 -9.55 10.65
C ARG A 49 12.52 -9.42 9.44
N ALA A 50 12.85 -8.58 8.46
CA ALA A 50 12.08 -8.48 7.23
C ALA A 50 12.04 -9.85 6.51
N PRO A 51 10.92 -10.23 5.87
CA PRO A 51 10.81 -11.51 5.17
C PRO A 51 11.93 -11.75 4.15
N ASP A 52 12.35 -10.69 3.45
CA ASP A 52 13.58 -10.62 2.68
C ASP A 52 14.33 -9.32 3.04
N ALA A 53 15.39 -9.44 3.83
CA ALA A 53 16.14 -8.29 4.34
C ALA A 53 16.97 -7.58 3.26
N ASP A 54 17.51 -8.32 2.28
CA ASP A 54 18.26 -7.73 1.17
C ASP A 54 17.32 -6.97 0.23
N ALA A 55 16.16 -7.55 -0.11
CA ALA A 55 15.15 -6.86 -0.91
C ALA A 55 14.64 -5.59 -0.21
N ALA A 56 14.37 -5.67 1.10
CA ALA A 56 13.97 -4.51 1.90
C ALA A 56 15.05 -3.41 1.89
N LEU A 57 16.32 -3.79 2.09
CA LEU A 57 17.45 -2.86 2.09
C LEU A 57 17.61 -2.16 0.73
N LEU A 58 17.57 -2.92 -0.37
CA LEU A 58 17.67 -2.36 -1.71
C LEU A 58 16.50 -1.42 -2.04
N ALA A 59 15.29 -1.79 -1.64
CA ALA A 59 14.12 -0.93 -1.80
C ALA A 59 14.23 0.36 -0.97
N MET A 60 14.78 0.29 0.25
CA MET A 60 15.05 1.47 1.08
C MET A 60 16.07 2.41 0.45
N VAL A 61 17.14 1.90 -0.16
CA VAL A 61 18.09 2.73 -0.92
C VAL A 61 17.38 3.47 -2.05
N ARG A 62 16.58 2.75 -2.85
CA ARG A 62 15.82 3.35 -3.97
C ARG A 62 14.81 4.39 -3.48
N LEU A 63 14.15 4.15 -2.35
CA LEU A 63 13.20 5.08 -1.75
C LEU A 63 13.92 6.34 -1.21
N ALA A 64 15.08 6.17 -0.57
CA ALA A 64 15.91 7.28 -0.11
C ALA A 64 16.37 8.17 -1.28
N ASP A 65 16.80 7.56 -2.38
CA ASP A 65 17.19 8.28 -3.60
C ASP A 65 16.00 9.04 -4.21
N ALA A 66 14.80 8.42 -4.24
CA ALA A 66 13.58 9.06 -4.74
C ALA A 66 13.08 10.21 -3.85
N LEU A 67 13.25 10.11 -2.53
CA LEU A 67 12.92 11.18 -1.57
C LEU A 67 13.90 12.36 -1.65
N GLY A 68 15.16 12.10 -2.04
CA GLY A 68 16.20 13.12 -2.12
C GLY A 68 16.33 13.89 -0.79
N PRO A 69 16.14 15.22 -0.77
CA PRO A 69 16.21 16.03 0.45
C PRO A 69 15.24 15.60 1.56
N ASN A 70 14.12 14.96 1.23
CA ASN A 70 13.11 14.55 2.20
C ASN A 70 13.46 13.21 2.90
N TRP A 71 14.59 12.58 2.54
CA TRP A 71 15.04 11.33 3.16
C TRP A 71 15.23 11.46 4.67
N ASP A 72 15.79 12.58 5.14
CA ASP A 72 16.10 12.79 6.55
C ASP A 72 14.85 12.74 7.44
N GLU A 73 13.69 13.14 6.90
CA GLU A 73 12.41 13.05 7.60
C GLU A 73 12.02 11.59 7.85
N LEU A 74 12.04 10.76 6.81
CA LEU A 74 11.75 9.32 6.92
C LEU A 74 12.79 8.63 7.81
N ASN A 75 14.08 8.90 7.61
CA ASN A 75 15.14 8.28 8.40
C ASN A 75 14.97 8.57 9.90
N THR A 76 14.69 9.83 10.25
CA THR A 76 14.39 10.22 11.63
C THR A 76 13.11 9.56 12.16
N ALA A 77 12.08 9.44 11.32
CA ALA A 77 10.83 8.79 11.70
C ALA A 77 11.04 7.30 12.00
N LEU A 78 11.87 6.59 11.23
CA LEU A 78 12.16 5.16 11.45
C LEU A 78 12.87 4.88 12.78
N LEU A 79 13.64 5.85 13.30
CA LEU A 79 14.27 5.74 14.62
C LEU A 79 13.26 5.91 15.76
N LYS A 80 12.24 6.76 15.56
CA LYS A 80 11.27 7.14 16.61
C LYS A 80 10.01 6.26 16.62
N ASP A 81 9.48 5.97 15.45
CA ASP A 81 8.23 5.22 15.26
C ASP A 81 8.56 3.77 14.92
N LYS A 82 8.54 2.93 15.95
CA LYS A 82 8.75 1.48 15.84
C LYS A 82 7.70 0.81 14.95
N ALA A 83 6.46 1.29 14.98
CA ALA A 83 5.37 0.70 14.20
C ALA A 83 5.54 1.02 12.71
N LEU A 84 5.86 2.28 12.37
CA LEU A 84 6.25 2.67 11.00
C LEU A 84 7.40 1.81 10.50
N ARG A 85 8.45 1.65 11.31
CA ARG A 85 9.63 0.86 10.95
C ARG A 85 9.26 -0.59 10.65
N GLY A 86 8.45 -1.22 11.51
CA GLY A 86 7.96 -2.57 11.29
C GLY A 86 7.17 -2.72 10.00
N ARG A 87 6.19 -1.84 9.78
CA ARG A 87 5.33 -1.83 8.59
C ARG A 87 6.10 -1.62 7.31
N LEU A 88 7.00 -0.63 7.27
CA LEU A 88 7.75 -0.30 6.07
C LEU A 88 8.74 -1.40 5.70
N LEU A 89 9.55 -1.87 6.66
CA LEU A 89 10.54 -2.92 6.37
C LEU A 89 9.86 -4.26 6.03
N ALA A 90 8.74 -4.60 6.69
CA ALA A 90 8.00 -5.80 6.38
C ALA A 90 7.43 -5.79 4.96
N VAL A 91 6.78 -4.70 4.55
CA VAL A 91 6.15 -4.63 3.22
C VAL A 91 7.20 -4.60 2.11
N LEU A 92 8.31 -3.90 2.30
CA LEU A 92 9.40 -3.84 1.33
C LEU A 92 10.12 -5.19 1.18
N GLY A 93 10.26 -5.95 2.27
CA GLY A 93 10.80 -7.32 2.23
C GLY A 93 9.79 -8.36 1.73
N SER A 94 8.50 -8.04 1.63
CA SER A 94 7.46 -8.97 1.17
C SER A 94 7.05 -8.75 -0.27
N SER A 95 7.21 -7.54 -0.82
CA SER A 95 6.65 -7.17 -2.11
C SER A 95 7.50 -6.16 -2.86
N LEU A 96 8.17 -6.64 -3.92
CA LEU A 96 8.87 -5.78 -4.87
C LEU A 96 7.92 -4.78 -5.55
N ALA A 97 6.69 -5.20 -5.86
CA ALA A 97 5.71 -4.33 -6.50
C ALA A 97 5.26 -3.16 -5.62
N LEU A 98 5.10 -3.38 -4.31
CA LEU A 98 4.80 -2.30 -3.36
C LEU A 98 6.03 -1.43 -3.06
N GLY A 99 7.24 -2.02 -3.09
CA GLY A 99 8.49 -1.26 -3.09
C GLY A 99 8.59 -0.33 -4.29
N ASP A 100 8.33 -0.83 -5.50
CA ASP A 100 8.31 -0.02 -6.73
C ASP A 100 7.23 1.08 -6.68
N HIS A 101 6.06 0.77 -6.11
CA HIS A 101 4.99 1.76 -5.90
C HIS A 101 5.44 2.89 -4.97
N LEU A 102 6.10 2.56 -3.86
CA LEU A 102 6.68 3.55 -2.93
C LEU A 102 7.78 4.36 -3.59
N VAL A 103 8.69 3.75 -4.36
CA VAL A 103 9.73 4.49 -5.09
C VAL A 103 9.13 5.47 -6.10
N ALA A 104 8.05 5.07 -6.79
CA ALA A 104 7.34 5.93 -7.73
C ALA A 104 6.49 7.03 -7.05
N ASN A 105 6.10 6.80 -5.78
CA ASN A 105 5.26 7.71 -4.98
C ASN A 105 5.90 7.87 -3.59
N PRO A 106 7.08 8.49 -3.50
CA PRO A 106 7.92 8.44 -2.29
C PRO A 106 7.17 8.94 -1.06
N ASP A 107 6.34 9.98 -1.17
CA ASP A 107 5.61 10.52 -0.04
C ASP A 107 4.55 9.58 0.58
N SER A 108 4.16 8.50 -0.12
CA SER A 108 3.17 7.51 0.38
C SER A 108 3.67 6.73 1.60
N TRP A 109 4.96 6.78 1.95
CA TRP A 109 5.46 6.20 3.22
C TRP A 109 4.74 6.80 4.44
N ARG A 110 4.28 8.05 4.34
CA ARG A 110 3.55 8.75 5.43
C ARG A 110 2.22 8.10 5.76
N LEU A 111 1.63 7.34 4.83
CA LEU A 111 0.42 6.55 5.07
C LEU A 111 0.66 5.44 6.11
N LEU A 112 1.92 5.09 6.37
CA LEU A 112 2.30 4.03 7.31
C LEU A 112 2.64 4.56 8.73
N GLN A 113 2.61 5.89 8.94
CA GLN A 113 2.97 6.52 10.20
C GLN A 113 1.87 6.45 11.25
N GLY A 114 2.26 6.38 12.53
CA GLY A 114 1.36 6.53 13.66
C GLY A 114 0.36 5.38 13.81
N GLN A 115 -0.82 5.66 14.36
CA GLN A 115 -1.88 4.68 14.52
C GLN A 115 -2.79 4.65 13.28
N ILE A 116 -2.85 3.50 12.62
CA ILE A 116 -3.63 3.33 11.40
C ILE A 116 -4.92 2.58 11.73
N GLN A 117 -6.03 3.11 11.25
CA GLN A 117 -7.32 2.45 11.24
C GLN A 117 -7.72 2.22 9.79
N LEU A 118 -8.03 0.97 9.44
CA LEU A 118 -8.53 0.66 8.10
C LEU A 118 -9.93 1.29 7.93
N PRO A 119 -10.20 1.96 6.80
CA PRO A 119 -11.51 2.54 6.54
C PRO A 119 -12.58 1.44 6.41
N SER A 120 -13.79 1.74 6.87
CA SER A 120 -14.96 0.89 6.59
C SER A 120 -15.32 0.93 5.10
N ALA A 121 -16.10 -0.06 4.62
CA ALA A 121 -16.55 -0.09 3.23
C ALA A 121 -17.26 1.21 2.76
N PRO A 122 -18.16 1.83 3.55
CA PRO A 122 -18.75 3.12 3.18
C PRO A 122 -17.70 4.25 3.07
N GLN A 123 -16.70 4.27 3.96
CA GLN A 123 -15.62 5.25 3.90
C GLN A 123 -14.73 5.05 2.68
N LEU A 124 -14.38 3.81 2.33
CA LEU A 124 -13.66 3.49 1.10
C LEU A 124 -14.42 4.01 -0.13
N LYS A 125 -15.72 3.73 -0.22
CA LYS A 125 -16.55 4.23 -1.32
C LYS A 125 -16.55 5.75 -1.40
N GLN A 126 -16.64 6.46 -0.27
CA GLN A 126 -16.55 7.92 -0.22
C GLN A 126 -15.18 8.42 -0.69
N ILE A 127 -14.08 7.82 -0.22
CA ILE A 127 -12.71 8.18 -0.59
C ILE A 127 -12.50 8.04 -2.11
N PHE A 128 -12.91 6.91 -2.69
CA PHE A 128 -12.75 6.66 -4.12
C PHE A 128 -13.65 7.55 -4.99
N LEU A 129 -14.88 7.83 -4.56
CA LEU A 129 -15.76 8.77 -5.27
C LEU A 129 -15.25 10.21 -5.18
N ALA A 130 -14.71 10.62 -4.04
CA ALA A 130 -14.13 11.95 -3.86
C ALA A 130 -12.93 12.18 -4.81
N ALA A 131 -12.11 11.13 -5.05
CA ALA A 131 -10.98 11.20 -5.96
C ALA A 131 -11.36 11.44 -7.44
N VAL A 132 -12.65 11.29 -7.78
CA VAL A 132 -13.19 11.51 -9.13
C VAL A 132 -14.32 12.53 -9.14
N ALA A 133 -14.47 13.33 -8.07
CA ALA A 133 -15.58 14.28 -7.94
C ALA A 133 -15.55 15.39 -9.00
N ASP A 134 -14.35 15.78 -9.46
CA ASP A 134 -14.16 16.85 -10.44
C ASP A 134 -14.23 16.35 -11.90
N VAL A 135 -14.54 15.07 -12.12
CA VAL A 135 -14.67 14.51 -13.47
C VAL A 135 -15.89 15.11 -14.17
N THR A 136 -15.69 15.56 -15.40
CA THR A 136 -16.72 16.12 -16.27
C THR A 136 -16.89 15.29 -17.55
N ALA A 137 -17.88 15.66 -18.38
CA ALA A 137 -18.15 15.00 -19.66
C ALA A 137 -16.98 15.09 -20.67
N GLU A 138 -16.12 16.10 -20.50
CA GLU A 138 -14.95 16.42 -21.32
C GLU A 138 -13.67 15.77 -20.80
N THR A 139 -13.72 15.19 -19.60
CA THR A 139 -12.57 14.55 -18.98
C THR A 139 -12.17 13.30 -19.76
N SER A 140 -10.87 13.14 -20.02
CA SER A 140 -10.34 11.92 -20.63
C SER A 140 -10.17 10.83 -19.58
N THR A 141 -10.58 9.60 -19.88
CA THR A 141 -10.33 8.45 -19.00
C THR A 141 -8.83 8.25 -18.73
N ALA A 142 -7.97 8.60 -19.70
CA ALA A 142 -6.52 8.50 -19.57
C ALA A 142 -5.93 9.38 -18.45
N SER A 143 -6.58 10.50 -18.09
CA SER A 143 -6.12 11.34 -16.97
C SER A 143 -6.63 10.86 -15.61
N VAL A 144 -7.73 10.10 -15.57
CA VAL A 144 -8.35 9.62 -14.31
C VAL A 144 -7.78 8.29 -13.86
N VAL A 145 -7.48 7.39 -14.81
CA VAL A 145 -6.99 6.03 -14.51
C VAL A 145 -5.72 6.03 -13.66
N PRO A 146 -4.69 6.87 -13.90
CA PRO A 146 -3.51 6.92 -13.04
C PRO A 146 -3.83 7.31 -11.58
N THR A 147 -4.74 8.26 -11.38
CA THR A 147 -5.18 8.70 -10.04
C THR A 147 -5.86 7.57 -9.28
N LEU A 148 -6.81 6.88 -9.90
CA LEU A 148 -7.49 5.74 -9.28
C LEU A 148 -6.52 4.57 -9.01
N ARG A 149 -5.58 4.30 -9.92
CA ARG A 149 -4.55 3.27 -9.73
C ARG A 149 -3.63 3.60 -8.56
N LYS A 150 -3.19 4.85 -8.45
CA LYS A 150 -2.37 5.31 -7.32
C LYS A 150 -3.13 5.14 -6.01
N LEU A 151 -4.37 5.64 -5.95
CA LEU A 151 -5.20 5.55 -4.76
C LEU A 151 -5.42 4.09 -4.33
N TYR A 152 -5.75 3.21 -5.26
CA TYR A 152 -5.91 1.78 -4.97
C TYR A 152 -4.62 1.16 -4.43
N ARG A 153 -3.46 1.46 -5.04
CA ARG A 153 -2.17 0.94 -4.58
C ARG A 153 -1.72 1.53 -3.25
N ASP A 154 -2.07 2.78 -2.94
CA ASP A 154 -1.83 3.39 -1.63
C ASP A 154 -2.62 2.68 -0.53
N HIS A 155 -3.90 2.37 -0.77
CA HIS A 155 -4.68 1.57 0.17
C HIS A 155 -4.18 0.12 0.27
N LEU A 156 -3.73 -0.47 -0.85
CA LEU A 156 -3.15 -1.81 -0.87
C LEU A 156 -1.84 -1.86 -0.07
N LEU A 157 -1.01 -0.82 -0.19
CA LEU A 157 0.21 -0.64 0.57
C LEU A 157 -0.09 -0.63 2.07
N VAL A 158 -1.07 0.17 2.51
CA VAL A 158 -1.45 0.26 3.93
C VAL A 158 -1.93 -1.09 4.46
N LEU A 159 -2.83 -1.75 3.74
CA LEU A 159 -3.35 -3.06 4.15
C LEU A 159 -2.22 -4.10 4.25
N ALA A 160 -1.41 -4.23 3.20
CA ALA A 160 -0.30 -5.17 3.15
C ALA A 160 0.71 -4.90 4.25
N ALA A 161 1.06 -3.63 4.49
CA ALA A 161 2.01 -3.26 5.53
C ALA A 161 1.50 -3.62 6.93
N LEU A 162 0.21 -3.46 7.21
CA LEU A 162 -0.39 -3.92 8.47
C LEU A 162 -0.41 -5.45 8.60
N ASP A 163 -0.72 -6.15 7.50
CA ASP A 163 -0.80 -7.62 7.44
C ASP A 163 0.56 -8.28 7.74
N VAL A 164 1.65 -7.74 7.17
CA VAL A 164 2.99 -8.32 7.33
C VAL A 164 3.83 -7.69 8.44
N ALA A 165 3.44 -6.55 9.02
CA ALA A 165 4.21 -5.90 10.09
C ALA A 165 4.57 -6.80 11.29
N PRO A 166 3.72 -7.76 11.73
CA PRO A 166 4.05 -8.68 12.82
C PRO A 166 5.28 -9.55 12.56
N THR A 167 5.71 -9.69 11.29
CA THR A 167 6.95 -10.41 10.95
C THR A 167 8.20 -9.64 11.38
N VAL A 168 8.12 -8.31 11.46
CA VAL A 168 9.25 -7.44 11.76
C VAL A 168 9.19 -6.88 13.16
N GLU A 169 8.07 -6.30 13.59
CA GLU A 169 7.89 -5.77 14.93
C GLU A 169 6.67 -6.39 15.61
N ASN A 170 6.53 -6.21 16.92
CA ASN A 170 5.39 -6.74 17.69
C ASN A 170 4.12 -5.92 17.45
N GLU A 171 3.64 -5.91 16.21
CA GLU A 171 2.40 -5.28 15.77
C GLU A 171 1.23 -6.28 15.83
N PRO A 172 -0.03 -5.81 15.89
CA PRO A 172 -1.20 -6.68 15.88
C PRO A 172 -1.31 -7.47 14.57
N VAL A 173 -1.63 -8.77 14.69
CA VAL A 173 -1.91 -9.63 13.54
C VAL A 173 -3.32 -9.36 13.01
N LEU A 174 -3.45 -9.06 11.72
CA LEU A 174 -4.74 -9.00 11.06
C LEU A 174 -5.27 -10.41 10.80
N ALA A 175 -6.55 -10.64 11.12
CA ALA A 175 -7.20 -11.90 10.79
C ALA A 175 -7.34 -12.02 9.26
N PHE A 176 -6.99 -13.18 8.71
CA PHE A 176 -7.07 -13.44 7.26
C PHE A 176 -8.43 -13.07 6.63
N PRO A 177 -9.60 -13.41 7.23
CA PRO A 177 -10.89 -12.98 6.69
C PRO A 177 -11.08 -11.46 6.64
N THR A 178 -10.47 -10.72 7.57
CA THR A 178 -10.51 -9.24 7.58
C THR A 178 -9.75 -8.68 6.39
N VAL A 179 -8.58 -9.24 6.07
CA VAL A 179 -7.78 -8.84 4.90
C VAL A 179 -8.56 -9.08 3.62
N GLY A 180 -9.14 -10.27 3.44
CA GLY A 180 -9.91 -10.60 2.24
C GLY A 180 -11.19 -9.76 2.07
N ALA A 181 -11.88 -9.47 3.17
CA ALA A 181 -13.02 -8.57 3.16
C ALA A 181 -12.61 -7.14 2.76
N HIS A 182 -11.51 -6.62 3.33
CA HIS A 182 -11.04 -5.26 3.02
C HIS A 182 -10.57 -5.12 1.57
N LEU A 183 -9.87 -6.13 1.03
CA LEU A 183 -9.51 -6.18 -0.40
C LEU A 183 -10.74 -6.14 -1.30
N SER A 184 -11.80 -6.86 -0.92
CA SER A 184 -13.06 -6.89 -1.65
C SER A 184 -13.79 -5.53 -1.58
N ASP A 185 -13.82 -4.91 -0.39
CA ASP A 185 -14.43 -3.60 -0.18
C ASP A 185 -13.67 -2.50 -0.95
N MET A 186 -12.33 -2.59 -1.06
CA MET A 186 -11.52 -1.71 -1.90
C MET A 186 -11.82 -1.89 -3.39
N ALA A 187 -11.98 -3.13 -3.85
CA ALA A 187 -12.35 -3.42 -5.24
C ALA A 187 -13.74 -2.86 -5.58
N ASP A 188 -14.73 -3.04 -4.70
CA ASP A 188 -16.08 -2.47 -4.86
C ASP A 188 -16.04 -0.93 -4.92
N ALA A 189 -15.28 -0.28 -4.03
CA ALA A 189 -15.11 1.17 -4.04
C ALA A 189 -14.47 1.68 -5.35
N ALA A 190 -13.45 0.97 -5.85
CA ALA A 190 -12.80 1.31 -7.12
C ALA A 190 -13.75 1.12 -8.32
N LEU A 191 -14.55 0.04 -8.34
CA LEU A 191 -15.57 -0.20 -9.36
C LEU A 191 -16.66 0.88 -9.32
N ALA A 192 -17.10 1.30 -8.14
CA ALA A 192 -18.08 2.37 -7.99
C ALA A 192 -17.57 3.71 -8.55
N ALA A 193 -16.31 4.07 -8.28
CA ALA A 193 -15.70 5.27 -8.84
C ALA A 193 -15.50 5.14 -10.37
N ALA A 194 -15.05 3.98 -10.86
CA ALA A 194 -14.91 3.74 -12.29
C ALA A 194 -16.26 3.83 -13.04
N LEU A 195 -17.33 3.29 -12.46
CA LEU A 195 -18.68 3.42 -12.99
C LEU A 195 -19.13 4.88 -13.00
N HIS A 196 -18.88 5.63 -11.93
CA HIS A 196 -19.19 7.06 -11.88
C HIS A 196 -18.51 7.81 -13.03
N VAL A 197 -17.19 7.64 -13.19
CA VAL A 197 -16.40 8.22 -14.29
C VAL A 197 -16.97 7.85 -15.65
N ALA A 198 -17.25 6.56 -15.88
CA ALA A 198 -17.81 6.08 -17.14
C ALA A 198 -19.17 6.72 -17.44
N THR A 199 -20.07 6.78 -16.46
CA THR A 199 -21.39 7.41 -16.65
C THR A 199 -21.28 8.89 -16.94
N THR A 200 -20.42 9.63 -16.24
CA THR A 200 -20.23 11.07 -16.46
C THR A 200 -19.73 11.36 -17.88
N ILE A 201 -18.71 10.64 -18.35
CA ILE A 201 -18.10 10.85 -19.67
C ILE A 201 -19.01 10.39 -20.80
N VAL A 202 -19.65 9.23 -20.66
CA VAL A 202 -20.46 8.63 -21.75
C VAL A 202 -21.83 9.28 -21.85
N CYS A 203 -22.51 9.55 -20.72
CA CYS A 203 -23.86 10.08 -20.74
C CYS A 203 -23.91 11.59 -20.98
N LYS A 204 -22.81 12.32 -20.74
CA LYS A 204 -22.71 13.77 -21.01
C LYS A 204 -23.88 14.60 -20.47
N GLY A 205 -24.28 14.32 -19.22
CA GLY A 205 -25.41 14.97 -18.55
C GLY A 205 -26.79 14.39 -18.87
N ALA A 206 -26.90 13.42 -19.78
CA ALA A 206 -28.12 12.62 -19.93
C ALA A 206 -28.35 11.72 -18.70
N GLU A 207 -29.59 11.30 -18.49
CA GLU A 207 -29.95 10.36 -17.43
C GLU A 207 -29.15 9.05 -17.59
N ALA A 208 -28.42 8.67 -16.54
CA ALA A 208 -27.61 7.46 -16.56
C ALA A 208 -28.48 6.21 -16.71
N PRO A 209 -28.03 5.18 -17.44
CA PRO A 209 -28.78 3.93 -17.56
C PRO A 209 -28.91 3.26 -16.20
N ARG A 210 -29.99 2.50 -16.01
CA ARG A 210 -30.12 1.58 -14.88
C ARG A 210 -29.17 0.40 -15.09
N LEU A 211 -27.94 0.58 -14.65
CA LEU A 211 -26.84 -0.38 -14.76
C LEU A 211 -26.43 -0.85 -13.36
N ALA A 212 -26.34 -2.16 -13.18
CA ALA A 212 -25.73 -2.79 -12.01
C ALA A 212 -24.44 -3.50 -12.42
N VAL A 213 -23.44 -3.43 -11.55
CA VAL A 213 -22.19 -4.21 -11.64
C VAL A 213 -22.23 -5.21 -10.50
N ILE A 214 -22.22 -6.50 -10.83
CA ILE A 214 -22.33 -7.59 -9.86
C ILE A 214 -20.97 -8.26 -9.77
N ALA A 215 -20.30 -8.12 -8.63
CA ALA A 215 -19.07 -8.85 -8.33
C ALA A 215 -19.38 -10.34 -8.14
N MET A 216 -18.59 -11.18 -8.80
CA MET A 216 -18.68 -12.64 -8.79
C MET A 216 -17.48 -13.24 -8.05
N GLY A 217 -17.50 -14.57 -7.87
CA GLY A 217 -16.39 -15.31 -7.30
C GLY A 217 -15.96 -14.80 -5.92
N LYS A 218 -14.63 -14.75 -5.70
CA LYS A 218 -14.03 -14.33 -4.42
C LYS A 218 -14.40 -12.90 -4.03
N CYS A 219 -14.49 -11.99 -5.00
CA CYS A 219 -14.90 -10.60 -4.72
C CYS A 219 -16.35 -10.56 -4.24
N GLY A 220 -17.26 -11.28 -4.90
CA GLY A 220 -18.66 -11.39 -4.51
C GLY A 220 -18.86 -12.06 -3.15
N ALA A 221 -17.99 -13.02 -2.80
CA ALA A 221 -17.98 -13.70 -1.51
C ALA A 221 -17.21 -12.94 -0.40
N ARG A 222 -16.64 -11.76 -0.71
CA ARG A 222 -15.83 -10.94 0.21
C ARG A 222 -14.60 -11.65 0.79
N GLU A 223 -13.93 -12.44 -0.04
CA GLU A 223 -12.75 -13.25 0.30
C GLU A 223 -11.63 -13.08 -0.75
N LEU A 224 -11.46 -11.86 -1.27
CA LEU A 224 -10.44 -11.54 -2.26
C LEU A 224 -9.02 -11.78 -1.70
N ASN A 225 -8.05 -12.03 -2.59
CA ASN A 225 -6.62 -12.15 -2.24
C ASN A 225 -5.86 -11.03 -2.99
N TYR A 226 -4.64 -10.71 -2.56
CA TYR A 226 -3.84 -9.61 -3.14
C TYR A 226 -3.63 -9.65 -4.65
N VAL A 227 -3.61 -10.86 -5.25
CA VAL A 227 -3.39 -11.07 -6.70
C VAL A 227 -4.63 -11.68 -7.37
N SER A 228 -5.82 -11.54 -6.76
CA SER A 228 -7.05 -12.04 -7.36
C SER A 228 -7.58 -11.07 -8.41
N ASP A 229 -8.05 -11.62 -9.52
CA ASP A 229 -8.90 -10.89 -10.45
C ASP A 229 -10.27 -10.57 -9.83
N VAL A 230 -10.93 -9.55 -10.38
CA VAL A 230 -12.28 -9.13 -9.98
C VAL A 230 -13.23 -9.45 -11.12
N ASP A 231 -13.93 -10.59 -10.99
CA ASP A 231 -14.94 -11.03 -11.95
C ASP A 231 -16.23 -10.23 -11.77
N VAL A 232 -16.74 -9.61 -12.84
CA VAL A 232 -17.97 -8.82 -12.79
C VAL A 232 -18.93 -9.15 -13.92
N ILE A 233 -20.23 -9.07 -13.62
CA ILE A 233 -21.32 -9.10 -14.60
C ILE A 233 -22.00 -7.74 -14.63
N PHE A 234 -22.20 -7.21 -15.82
CA PHE A 234 -22.97 -5.98 -16.05
C PHE A 234 -24.42 -6.31 -16.37
N VAL A 235 -25.36 -5.74 -15.63
CA VAL A 235 -26.80 -5.94 -15.85
C VAL A 235 -27.45 -4.58 -16.12
N GLY A 236 -27.96 -4.39 -17.33
CA GLY A 236 -28.74 -3.22 -17.70
C GLY A 236 -30.23 -3.54 -17.76
N SER A 237 -31.08 -2.59 -17.39
CA SER A 237 -32.52 -2.66 -17.72
C SER A 237 -32.89 -1.59 -18.74
N GLU A 238 -33.62 -1.97 -19.78
CA GLU A 238 -34.36 -0.99 -20.57
C GLU A 238 -35.39 -0.30 -19.67
N ARG A 239 -35.54 1.02 -19.84
CA ARG A 239 -36.69 1.72 -19.28
C ARG A 239 -37.92 1.23 -20.05
N MET A 240 -38.60 0.21 -19.53
CA MET A 240 -39.86 -0.24 -20.13
C MET A 240 -40.82 0.97 -20.14
N PRO A 241 -41.32 1.42 -21.30
CA PRO A 241 -42.41 2.38 -21.29
C PRO A 241 -43.57 1.81 -20.46
N PRO A 242 -44.38 2.64 -19.78
CA PRO A 242 -45.53 2.14 -19.05
C PRO A 242 -46.37 1.26 -19.99
N ARG A 243 -46.58 0.01 -19.61
CA ARG A 243 -47.43 -0.90 -20.39
C ARG A 243 -48.85 -0.31 -20.40
N PRO A 244 -49.45 -0.06 -21.57
CA PRO A 244 -50.85 0.37 -21.63
C PRO A 244 -51.72 -0.66 -20.89
N GLY A 245 -52.41 -0.23 -19.84
CA GLY A 245 -53.38 -1.07 -19.12
C GLY A 245 -52.87 -1.84 -17.88
N TRP A 246 -51.69 -1.53 -17.33
CA TRP A 246 -51.28 -2.08 -16.02
C TRP A 246 -51.68 -1.14 -14.87
N PRO A 247 -52.68 -1.48 -14.02
CA PRO A 247 -53.03 -0.66 -12.87
C PRO A 247 -52.08 -0.98 -11.72
N GLY A 248 -51.18 -0.05 -11.40
CA GLY A 248 -50.23 -0.25 -10.30
C GLY A 248 -49.23 0.88 -10.13
N ARG A 249 -49.70 2.02 -9.63
CA ARG A 249 -49.03 2.80 -8.58
C ARG A 249 -50.07 3.14 -7.54
#